data_AF-A0A803LEH8-F1
#
_entry.id   AF-A0A803LEH8-F1
#
_cell.length_a   1.000
_cell.length_b   1.000
_cell.length_c   1.000
_cell.angle_alpha   90.00
_cell.angle_beta   90.00
_cell.angle_gamma   90.00
#
_symmetry.space_group_name_H-M   'P 1'
#
loop_
_entity.id
_entity.type
_entity.pdbx_description
1 polymer ?
#
loop_
_entity_poly.entity_id
_entity_poly.type
_entity_poly.pdbx_seq_one_letter_code
_entity_poly.pdbx_strand_id
1 'polypeptide(L)'
;MGRFEWLTCPRTDLSTGWLHCDPGPLFKPEYYHLPGYIANWIPWKEIPIMPVQWHALCLGLFASIIAPFGGFFASGFKRAFKIKDFGDSIPGHGGITDRMDCQMVMAVFAYIYHQSFVKPQSLSVESILDQILMNLTFEEQLDLYRKLGEILQQKRFGQ
;
A
#
# COMPACT_ATOMS: atom_id res chain seq x y z
N MET A 1 -9.48 -10.35 9.83
CA MET A 1 -8.99 -8.97 9.97
C MET A 1 -10.14 -7.96 9.97
N GLY A 2 -11.11 -8.02 9.04
CA GLY A 2 -12.19 -7.02 8.99
C GLY A 2 -13.35 -7.10 10.00
N ARG A 3 -13.26 -7.93 11.06
CA ARG A 3 -14.32 -8.03 12.09
C ARG A 3 -14.17 -7.02 13.21
N PHE A 4 -12.95 -6.52 13.43
CA PHE A 4 -12.65 -5.62 14.54
C PHE A 4 -12.53 -4.19 14.04
N GLU A 5 -13.36 -3.30 14.58
CA GLU A 5 -13.44 -1.92 14.12
C GLU A 5 -12.12 -1.15 14.30
N TRP A 6 -11.33 -1.49 15.33
CA TRP A 6 -10.00 -0.90 15.53
C TRP A 6 -8.99 -1.18 14.41
N LEU A 7 -9.23 -2.19 13.57
CA LEU A 7 -8.39 -2.53 12.41
C LEU A 7 -8.94 -1.98 11.08
N THR A 8 -10.22 -1.59 11.06
CA THR A 8 -10.90 -1.16 9.83
C THR A 8 -11.17 0.34 9.82
N CYS A 9 -11.29 0.96 10.99
CA CYS A 9 -11.50 2.39 11.15
C CYS A 9 -10.18 3.15 11.19
N PRO A 10 -10.03 4.20 10.36
CA PRO A 10 -8.82 5.00 10.37
C PRO A 10 -8.72 5.77 11.69
N ARG A 11 -7.55 5.70 12.33
CA ARG A 11 -7.27 6.46 13.53
C ARG A 11 -7.06 7.92 13.19
N THR A 12 -7.97 8.78 13.60
CA THR A 12 -7.88 10.24 13.41
C THR A 12 -7.18 10.94 14.57
N ASP A 13 -7.25 10.38 15.76
CA ASP A 13 -6.79 11.02 16.99
C ASP A 13 -6.49 10.00 18.11
N LEU A 14 -6.09 10.51 19.28
CA LEU A 14 -5.77 9.70 20.47
C LEU A 14 -7.02 9.32 21.29
N SER A 15 -8.20 9.92 21.03
CA SER A 15 -9.45 9.55 21.68
C SER A 15 -9.94 8.16 21.24
N THR A 16 -11.06 7.70 21.80
CA THR A 16 -11.75 6.46 21.42
C THR A 16 -12.95 6.70 20.49
N GLY A 17 -13.26 7.95 20.15
CA GLY A 17 -14.43 8.30 19.33
C GLY A 17 -14.39 7.78 17.88
N TRP A 18 -13.20 7.49 17.34
CA TRP A 18 -13.02 6.96 15.97
C TRP A 18 -13.30 5.46 15.85
N LEU A 19 -13.56 4.76 16.96
CA LEU A 19 -13.75 3.30 16.98
C LEU A 19 -15.03 2.86 16.26
N HIS A 20 -16.01 3.74 16.10
CA HIS A 20 -17.22 3.49 15.33
C HIS A 20 -17.23 4.35 14.06
N CYS A 21 -16.96 3.72 12.93
CA CYS A 21 -16.94 4.37 11.62
C CYS A 21 -17.57 3.45 10.57
N ASP A 22 -17.95 4.01 9.41
CA ASP A 22 -18.20 3.18 8.22
C ASP A 22 -16.84 2.78 7.62
N PRO A 23 -16.48 1.48 7.60
CA PRO A 23 -15.19 1.06 7.12
C PRO A 23 -15.01 1.35 5.62
N GLY A 24 -13.77 1.61 5.20
CA GLY A 24 -13.48 1.85 3.78
C GLY A 24 -13.84 0.67 2.86
N PRO A 25 -13.95 0.89 1.53
CA PRO A 25 -14.36 -0.14 0.58
C PRO A 25 -13.47 -1.40 0.60
N LEU A 26 -12.20 -1.26 0.99
CA LEU A 26 -11.26 -2.38 1.13
C LEU A 26 -11.68 -3.43 2.17
N PHE A 27 -12.48 -3.01 3.16
CA PHE A 27 -12.96 -3.83 4.26
C PHE A 27 -14.44 -4.22 4.14
N LYS A 28 -15.12 -3.79 3.06
CA LYS A 28 -16.48 -4.23 2.75
C LYS A 28 -16.43 -5.53 1.94
N PRO A 29 -17.27 -6.54 2.27
CA PRO A 29 -17.27 -7.81 1.56
C PRO A 29 -17.84 -7.65 0.14
N GLU A 30 -17.15 -8.24 -0.82
CA GLU A 30 -17.62 -8.40 -2.19
C GLU A 30 -18.05 -9.85 -2.39
N TYR A 31 -19.21 -10.05 -3.04
CA TYR A 31 -19.81 -11.37 -3.19
C TYR A 31 -19.44 -11.97 -4.54
N TYR A 32 -18.70 -13.08 -4.51
CA TYR A 32 -18.32 -13.82 -5.70
C TYR A 32 -19.22 -15.04 -5.88
N HIS A 33 -19.84 -15.17 -7.06
CA HIS A 33 -20.61 -16.36 -7.42
C HIS A 33 -19.69 -17.50 -7.83
N LEU A 34 -19.88 -18.66 -7.22
CA LEU A 34 -19.11 -19.84 -7.58
C LEU A 34 -19.57 -20.37 -8.95
N PRO A 35 -18.64 -20.77 -9.82
CA PRO A 35 -19.00 -21.45 -11.05
C PRO A 35 -19.72 -22.77 -10.76
N GLY A 36 -20.70 -23.13 -11.59
CA GLY A 36 -21.66 -24.22 -11.34
C GLY A 36 -21.04 -25.60 -11.09
N TYR A 37 -19.80 -25.84 -11.56
CA TYR A 37 -19.07 -27.08 -11.28
C TYR A 37 -18.64 -27.20 -9.80
N ILE A 38 -18.34 -26.07 -9.14
CA ILE A 38 -17.95 -26.03 -7.72
C ILE A 38 -19.20 -26.00 -6.81
N ALA A 39 -20.27 -25.35 -7.27
CA ALA A 39 -21.53 -25.22 -6.51
C ALA A 39 -22.20 -26.58 -6.19
N ASN A 40 -21.89 -27.63 -6.96
CA ASN A 40 -22.41 -28.98 -6.71
C ASN A 40 -21.67 -29.71 -5.57
N TRP A 41 -20.48 -29.25 -5.19
CA TRP A 41 -19.63 -29.88 -4.16
C TRP A 41 -19.69 -29.16 -2.81
N ILE A 42 -20.19 -27.91 -2.77
CA ILE A 42 -20.18 -27.07 -1.58
C ILE A 42 -21.57 -26.43 -1.41
N PRO A 43 -22.16 -26.44 -0.19
CA PRO A 43 -23.50 -25.91 0.03
C PRO A 43 -23.62 -24.38 -0.08
N TRP A 44 -22.51 -23.66 -0.26
CA TRP A 44 -22.47 -22.19 -0.25
C TRP A 44 -22.41 -21.72 -1.71
N LYS A 45 -23.40 -20.93 -2.16
CA LYS A 45 -23.45 -20.43 -3.56
C LYS A 45 -22.62 -19.16 -3.77
N GLU A 46 -22.36 -18.43 -2.70
CA GLU A 46 -21.65 -17.15 -2.69
C GLU A 46 -20.62 -17.16 -1.59
N ILE A 47 -19.45 -16.57 -1.87
CA ILE A 47 -18.39 -16.40 -0.90
C ILE A 47 -18.16 -14.90 -0.70
N PRO A 48 -18.35 -14.37 0.53
CA PRO A 48 -17.99 -13.00 0.84
C PRO A 48 -16.48 -12.91 1.02
N ILE A 49 -15.81 -12.17 0.13
CA ILE A 49 -14.37 -11.94 0.20
C ILE A 49 -14.13 -10.43 0.33
N MET A 50 -13.34 -10.04 1.33
CA MET A 50 -12.93 -8.63 1.47
C MET A 50 -11.69 -8.39 0.60
N PRO A 51 -11.61 -7.29 -0.16
CA PRO A 51 -10.44 -6.94 -0.96
C PRO A 51 -9.12 -6.95 -0.18
N VAL A 52 -9.13 -6.56 1.10
CA VAL A 52 -7.95 -6.61 1.98
C VAL A 52 -7.32 -8.01 2.08
N GLN A 53 -8.12 -9.07 1.96
CA GLN A 53 -7.63 -10.46 2.05
C GLN A 53 -6.75 -10.83 0.86
N TRP A 54 -7.07 -10.30 -0.34
CA TRP A 54 -6.23 -10.49 -1.52
C TRP A 54 -4.87 -9.83 -1.35
N HIS A 55 -4.82 -8.60 -0.83
CA HIS A 55 -3.57 -7.93 -0.53
C HIS A 55 -2.75 -8.66 0.54
N ALA A 56 -3.40 -9.15 1.59
CA ALA A 56 -2.75 -9.94 2.63
C ALA A 56 -2.14 -11.24 2.06
N LEU A 57 -2.83 -11.90 1.13
CA LEU A 57 -2.32 -13.08 0.44
C LEU A 57 -1.10 -12.74 -0.42
N CYS A 58 -1.13 -11.66 -1.20
CA CYS A 58 0.01 -11.21 -2.00
C CYS A 58 1.22 -10.88 -1.13
N LEU A 59 1.03 -10.11 -0.05
CA LEU A 59 2.09 -9.76 0.90
C LEU A 59 2.65 -11.00 1.60
N GLY A 60 1.79 -11.93 2.01
CA GLY A 60 2.20 -13.19 2.65
C GLY A 60 3.00 -14.09 1.70
N LEU A 61 2.58 -14.20 0.44
CA LEU A 61 3.29 -14.97 -0.57
C LEU A 61 4.69 -14.38 -0.81
N PHE A 62 4.78 -13.06 -1.00
CA PHE A 62 6.06 -12.38 -1.15
C PHE A 62 6.97 -12.58 0.09
N ALA A 63 6.40 -12.45 1.29
CA ALA A 63 7.13 -12.64 2.55
C ALA A 63 7.69 -14.07 2.69
N SER A 64 6.94 -15.09 2.25
CA SER A 64 7.36 -16.48 2.37
C SER A 64 8.39 -16.89 1.31
N ILE A 65 8.27 -16.39 0.09
CA ILE A 65 9.09 -16.82 -1.05
C ILE A 65 10.30 -15.91 -1.24
N ILE A 66 10.10 -14.59 -1.29
CA ILE A 66 11.12 -13.64 -1.77
C ILE A 66 11.92 -13.03 -0.62
N ALA A 67 11.27 -12.64 0.49
CA ALA A 67 11.94 -11.98 1.60
C ALA A 67 13.14 -12.75 2.21
N PRO A 68 13.14 -14.09 2.31
CA PRO A 68 14.29 -14.83 2.84
C PRO A 68 15.57 -14.63 2.02
N PHE A 69 15.45 -14.32 0.72
CA PHE A 69 16.61 -14.06 -0.13
C PHE A 69 17.38 -12.79 0.27
N GLY A 70 16.74 -11.82 0.91
CA GLY A 70 17.43 -10.65 1.47
C GLY A 70 18.45 -11.05 2.53
N GLY A 71 18.07 -11.97 3.43
CA GLY A 71 18.98 -12.53 4.43
C GLY A 71 20.12 -13.36 3.81
N PHE A 72 19.85 -14.11 2.73
CA PHE A 72 20.89 -14.84 2.01
C PHE A 72 21.89 -13.91 1.34
N PHE A 73 21.43 -12.81 0.72
CA PHE A 73 22.31 -11.82 0.11
C PHE A 73 23.23 -11.16 1.14
N ALA A 74 22.67 -10.72 2.26
CA ALA A 74 23.46 -10.12 3.34
C ALA A 74 24.47 -11.12 3.94
N SER A 75 24.06 -12.37 4.16
CA SER A 75 24.97 -13.43 4.61
C SER A 75 26.12 -13.68 3.61
N GLY A 76 25.83 -13.68 2.31
CA GLY A 76 26.83 -13.81 1.25
C GLY A 76 27.82 -12.64 1.23
N PHE A 77 27.30 -11.40 1.35
CA PHE A 77 28.13 -10.20 1.40
C PHE A 77 29.08 -10.22 2.60
N LYS A 78 28.58 -10.57 3.78
CA LYS A 78 29.41 -10.73 5.00
C LYS A 78 30.58 -11.69 4.79
N ARG A 79 30.31 -12.86 4.19
CA ARG A 79 31.34 -13.87 3.89
C ARG A 79 32.40 -13.36 2.90
N ALA A 80 32.00 -12.57 1.90
CA ALA A 80 32.93 -12.00 0.93
C ALA A 80 33.97 -11.07 1.60
N PHE A 81 33.58 -10.34 2.64
CA PHE A 81 34.47 -9.46 3.42
C PHE A 81 35.13 -10.14 4.63
N LYS A 82 34.91 -11.45 4.84
CA LYS A 82 35.39 -12.21 6.01
C LYS A 82 34.95 -11.61 7.35
N ILE A 83 33.84 -10.87 7.36
CA ILE A 83 33.22 -10.29 8.55
C ILE A 83 32.03 -11.18 8.92
N LYS A 84 31.86 -11.55 10.19
CA LYS A 84 30.81 -12.48 10.63
C LYS A 84 29.49 -11.77 10.90
N ASP A 85 29.56 -10.65 11.60
CA ASP A 85 28.42 -9.81 12.01
C ASP A 85 28.79 -8.34 11.76
N PHE A 86 27.85 -7.52 11.27
CA PHE A 86 28.10 -6.09 11.00
C PHE A 86 28.34 -5.25 12.27
N GLY A 87 28.10 -5.82 13.46
CA GLY A 87 28.42 -5.22 14.75
C GLY A 87 27.83 -6.02 15.92
N ASP A 88 28.35 -5.79 17.13
CA ASP A 88 27.85 -6.38 18.38
C ASP A 88 26.80 -5.47 19.03
N SER A 89 25.67 -5.25 18.35
CA SER A 89 24.62 -4.36 18.86
C SER A 89 24.01 -4.88 20.17
N ILE A 90 23.98 -6.21 20.38
CA ILE A 90 23.54 -6.84 21.63
C ILE A 90 24.48 -8.03 21.92
N PRO A 91 25.14 -8.07 23.10
CA PRO A 91 26.07 -9.14 23.44
C PRO A 91 25.36 -10.50 23.43
N GLY A 92 25.84 -11.42 22.56
CA GLY A 92 25.30 -12.77 22.40
C GLY A 92 24.09 -12.91 21.47
N HIS A 93 23.61 -11.83 20.83
CA HIS A 93 22.40 -11.84 20.00
C HIS A 93 22.64 -11.46 18.52
N GLY A 94 23.88 -11.08 18.16
CA GLY A 94 24.28 -10.64 16.82
C GLY A 94 24.00 -9.16 16.56
N GLY A 95 24.25 -8.73 15.32
CA GLY A 95 24.00 -7.34 14.89
C GLY A 95 22.53 -7.05 14.58
N ILE A 96 22.08 -5.82 14.85
CA ILE A 96 20.74 -5.36 14.45
C ILE A 96 20.56 -5.45 12.94
N THR A 97 21.60 -5.14 12.17
CA THR A 97 21.59 -5.21 10.70
C THR A 97 21.20 -6.60 10.20
N ASP A 98 21.74 -7.65 10.80
CA ASP A 98 21.47 -9.05 10.41
C ASP A 98 20.00 -9.46 10.63
N ARG A 99 19.30 -8.79 11.55
CA ARG A 99 17.88 -9.01 11.82
C ARG A 99 16.98 -8.18 10.91
N MET A 100 17.53 -7.13 10.31
CA MET A 100 16.80 -6.18 9.48
C MET A 100 16.96 -6.46 7.98
N ASP A 101 17.86 -7.35 7.56
CA ASP A 101 18.10 -7.65 6.13
C ASP A 101 16.83 -8.08 5.39
N CYS A 102 16.06 -9.03 5.94
CA CYS A 102 14.79 -9.45 5.35
C CYS A 102 13.67 -8.42 5.57
N GLN A 103 13.70 -7.70 6.70
CA GLN A 103 12.72 -6.67 7.03
C GLN A 103 12.82 -5.46 6.11
N MET A 104 14.03 -5.09 5.69
CA MET A 104 14.26 -4.01 4.74
C MET A 104 13.67 -4.34 3.37
N VAL A 105 13.90 -5.56 2.87
CA VAL A 105 13.30 -6.03 1.60
C VAL A 105 11.77 -6.03 1.71
N MET A 106 11.22 -6.52 2.82
CA MET A 106 9.79 -6.49 3.07
C MET A 106 9.22 -5.07 3.15
N ALA A 107 9.91 -4.16 3.83
CA ALA A 107 9.46 -2.79 4.00
C ALA A 107 9.41 -2.04 2.67
N VAL A 108 10.43 -2.17 1.83
CA VAL A 108 10.47 -1.57 0.49
C VAL A 108 9.33 -2.11 -0.37
N PHE A 109 9.15 -3.43 -0.40
CA PHE A 109 8.06 -4.03 -1.17
C PHE A 109 6.69 -3.60 -0.66
N ALA A 110 6.44 -3.66 0.65
CA ALA A 110 5.17 -3.28 1.24
C ALA A 110 4.84 -1.81 0.98
N TYR A 111 5.83 -0.91 1.04
CA TYR A 111 5.65 0.50 0.72
C TYR A 111 5.21 0.70 -0.73
N ILE A 112 5.97 0.14 -1.69
CA ILE A 112 5.65 0.26 -3.12
C ILE A 112 4.28 -0.36 -3.41
N TYR A 113 4.04 -1.57 -2.90
CA TYR A 113 2.78 -2.27 -3.09
C TYR A 113 1.59 -1.48 -2.54
N HIS A 114 1.73 -0.89 -1.34
CA HIS A 114 0.71 -0.06 -0.75
C HIS A 114 0.43 1.19 -1.60
N GLN A 115 1.45 1.91 -2.06
CA GLN A 115 1.25 3.10 -2.90
C GLN A 115 0.65 2.76 -4.27
N SER A 116 1.01 1.61 -4.86
CA SER A 116 0.58 1.23 -6.21
C SER A 116 -0.80 0.56 -6.25
N PHE A 117 -1.15 -0.25 -5.26
CA PHE A 117 -2.32 -1.14 -5.32
C PHE A 117 -3.35 -0.92 -4.22
N VAL A 118 -2.97 -0.35 -3.08
CA VAL A 118 -3.87 -0.20 -1.91
C VAL A 118 -4.37 1.22 -1.77
N LYS A 119 -3.48 2.21 -1.88
CA LYS A 119 -3.84 3.62 -1.73
C LYS A 119 -4.62 4.07 -2.97
N PRO A 120 -5.87 4.55 -2.82
CA PRO A 120 -6.58 5.16 -3.94
C PRO A 120 -5.80 6.38 -4.41
N GLN A 121 -5.57 6.49 -5.72
CA GLN A 121 -4.87 7.61 -6.34
C GLN A 121 -5.80 8.83 -6.39
N SER A 122 -6.14 9.38 -5.23
CA SER A 122 -6.90 10.63 -5.13
C SER A 122 -5.93 11.80 -5.33
N LEU A 123 -5.81 12.29 -6.56
CA LEU A 123 -5.17 13.57 -6.82
C LEU A 123 -6.08 14.66 -6.22
N SER A 124 -5.67 15.24 -5.09
CA SER A 124 -6.37 16.40 -4.54
C SER A 124 -6.02 17.65 -5.34
N VAL A 125 -6.91 18.64 -5.36
CA VAL A 125 -6.64 19.91 -6.04
C VAL A 125 -5.40 20.58 -5.44
N GLU A 126 -5.15 20.44 -4.14
CA GLU A 126 -3.92 20.97 -3.53
C GLU A 126 -2.68 20.25 -4.07
N SER A 127 -2.70 18.92 -4.19
CA SER A 127 -1.56 18.17 -4.73
C SER A 127 -1.22 18.54 -6.19
N ILE A 128 -2.25 18.83 -7.00
CA ILE A 128 -2.08 19.30 -8.37
C ILE A 128 -1.51 20.72 -8.36
N LEU A 129 -2.01 21.59 -7.49
CA LEU A 129 -1.54 22.96 -7.38
C LEU A 129 -0.07 23.02 -6.94
N ASP A 130 0.32 22.23 -5.94
CA ASP A 130 1.71 22.12 -5.50
C ASP A 130 2.62 21.61 -6.62
N GLN A 131 2.17 20.61 -7.39
CA GLN A 131 2.92 20.10 -8.54
C GLN A 131 3.11 21.18 -9.62
N ILE A 132 2.08 22.01 -9.86
CA ILE A 132 2.17 23.13 -10.80
C ILE A 132 3.17 24.18 -10.30
N LEU A 133 3.08 24.55 -9.02
CA LEU A 133 3.94 25.58 -8.43
C LEU A 133 5.41 25.18 -8.36
N MET A 134 5.70 23.90 -8.13
CA MET A 134 7.08 23.40 -8.01
C MET A 134 7.75 23.12 -9.35
N ASN A 135 6.99 22.75 -10.40
CA ASN A 135 7.56 22.30 -11.66
C ASN A 135 7.38 23.27 -12.84
N LEU A 136 6.46 24.24 -12.78
CA LEU A 136 6.23 25.19 -13.87
C LEU A 136 6.80 26.57 -13.55
N THR A 137 7.35 27.22 -14.57
CA THR A 137 7.73 28.63 -14.53
C THR A 137 6.51 29.55 -14.53
N PHE A 138 6.67 30.82 -14.15
CA PHE A 138 5.57 31.78 -14.08
C PHE A 138 4.83 31.95 -15.42
N GLU A 139 5.57 31.97 -16.54
CA GLU A 139 4.99 32.06 -17.89
C GLU A 139 4.14 30.83 -18.24
N GLU A 140 4.62 29.63 -17.89
CA GLU A 140 3.89 28.37 -18.11
C GLU A 140 2.65 28.26 -17.20
N GLN A 141 2.74 28.78 -15.97
CA GLN A 141 1.58 28.87 -15.07
C GLN A 141 0.51 29.80 -15.64
N LEU A 142 0.91 30.92 -16.24
CA LEU A 142 0.00 31.86 -16.88
C LEU A 142 -0.68 31.26 -18.12
N ASP A 143 0.07 30.54 -18.96
CA ASP A 143 -0.46 29.82 -20.13
C ASP A 143 -1.44 28.71 -19.71
N LEU A 144 -1.09 27.93 -18.68
CA LEU A 144 -1.96 26.92 -18.11
C LEU A 144 -3.27 27.52 -17.59
N TYR A 145 -3.21 28.63 -16.85
CA TYR A 145 -4.39 29.32 -16.33
C TYR A 145 -5.31 29.80 -17.46
N ARG A 146 -4.74 30.39 -18.53
CA ARG A 146 -5.52 30.82 -19.70
C ARG A 146 -6.23 29.66 -20.39
N LYS A 147 -5.50 28.57 -20.69
CA LYS A 147 -6.06 27.37 -21.32
C LYS A 147 -7.12 26.69 -20.45
N LEU A 148 -6.90 26.60 -19.15
CA LEU A 148 -7.89 26.05 -18.21
C LEU A 148 -9.16 26.91 -18.20
N GLY A 149 -9.02 28.23 -18.22
CA GLY A 149 -10.13 29.17 -18.33
C GLY A 149 -10.95 28.99 -19.61
N GLU A 150 -10.28 28.84 -20.75
CA GLU A 150 -10.93 28.57 -22.05
C GLU A 150 -11.73 27.26 -22.03
N ILE A 151 -11.13 26.17 -21.50
CA ILE A 151 -11.80 24.87 -21.37
C ILE A 151 -13.03 24.97 -20.46
N LEU A 152 -12.92 25.68 -19.34
CA LEU A 152 -14.04 25.85 -18.41
C LEU A 152 -15.16 26.70 -19.00
N GLN A 153 -14.83 27.75 -19.75
CA GLN A 153 -15.81 28.54 -20.48
C GLN A 153 -16.50 27.71 -21.57
N GLN A 154 -15.73 26.90 -22.32
CA GLN A 154 -16.29 25.99 -23.32
C GLN A 154 -17.22 24.96 -22.69
N LYS A 155 -16.87 24.36 -21.55
CA LYS A 155 -17.75 23.42 -20.83
C LYS A 155 -18.97 24.08 -20.20
N ARG A 156 -18.90 25.38 -19.90
CA ARG A 156 -20.00 26.14 -19.27
C ARG A 156 -21.00 26.65 -20.31
N PHE A 157 -20.55 26.97 -21.52
CA PHE A 157 -21.37 27.60 -22.57
C PHE A 157 -21.55 26.74 -23.83
N GLY A 158 -20.80 25.65 -23.99
CA GLY A 158 -20.98 24.62 -25.01
C GLY A 158 -21.52 23.33 -24.40
N GLN A 159 -22.52 22.74 -25.07
CA GLN A 159 -23.03 21.39 -24.79
C GLN A 159 -21.91 20.35 -24.85
#